data_AF-A0A255GH53-F1
#
_entry.id   AF-A0A255GH53-F1
#
_cell.length_a   1.000
_cell.length_b   1.000
_cell.length_c   1.000
_cell.angle_alpha   90.00
_cell.angle_beta   90.00
_cell.angle_gamma   90.00
#
_symmetry.space_group_name_H-M   'P 1'
#
loop_
_entity.id
_entity.type
_entity.pdbx_description
1 polymer ?
#
loop_
_entity_poly.entity_id
_entity_poly.type
_entity_poly.pdbx_seq_one_letter_code
_entity_poly.pdbx_strand_id
1 'polypeptide(L)'
;MAGEPVAAEHRIFLTAARRDGALRLAGLGDAPADSTRQEPIWWRHPVRVTNRPGAAVIAAAGTDPDPWLAELDRARGPLAARGLNPPLLVAELPDGPDTFERLLGVPPNSRRDIAAAAWTEGPAVRIVINPAAAAATTGAARSILITHEATHVATGSVRLPAPLWFNEGYADLVALGDQPDAAEQLTTRLAADQRRYGPAAGPPTDAELAAGAPRLAEAYTRAWTAVRVLDRGDRSADRVLQGLRAGRSWPEALAAAGWDERALDAAVAAELSRLAAR
;
A
#
# COMPACT_ATOMS: atom_id res chain seq x y z
N MET A 1 10.45 -14.00 -17.66
CA MET A 1 9.80 -13.63 -16.39
C MET A 1 8.35 -14.01 -16.49
N ALA A 2 7.85 -14.93 -15.66
CA ALA A 2 6.42 -15.16 -15.60
C ALA A 2 5.84 -14.06 -14.71
N GLY A 3 5.23 -13.04 -15.33
CA GLY A 3 4.32 -12.14 -14.62
C GLY A 3 3.06 -12.90 -14.21
N GLU A 4 2.13 -12.21 -13.55
CA GLU A 4 0.83 -12.79 -13.28
C GLU A 4 0.15 -13.21 -14.60
N PRO A 5 -0.24 -14.49 -14.77
CA PRO A 5 -0.68 -15.00 -16.07
C PRO A 5 -2.13 -14.62 -16.42
N VAL A 6 -2.82 -13.91 -15.53
CA VAL A 6 -4.24 -13.59 -15.70
C VAL A 6 -4.38 -12.27 -16.46
N ALA A 7 -5.28 -12.24 -17.44
CA ALA A 7 -5.59 -11.03 -18.18
C ALA A 7 -6.20 -9.96 -17.24
N ALA A 8 -5.66 -8.75 -17.30
CA ALA A 8 -6.33 -7.58 -16.76
C ALA A 8 -7.38 -7.10 -17.76
N GLU A 9 -8.62 -6.93 -17.31
CA GLU A 9 -9.72 -6.42 -18.12
C GLU A 9 -10.15 -5.03 -17.62
N HIS A 10 -10.17 -4.05 -18.52
CA HIS A 10 -10.69 -2.72 -18.24
C HIS A 10 -11.89 -2.41 -19.12
N ARG A 11 -12.93 -1.83 -18.52
CA ARG A 11 -14.05 -1.26 -19.28
C ARG A 11 -13.76 0.20 -19.55
N ILE A 12 -13.63 0.53 -20.83
CA ILE A 12 -13.44 1.90 -21.33
C ILE A 12 -14.73 2.46 -21.93
N PHE A 13 -14.90 3.78 -21.88
CA PHE A 13 -16.02 4.48 -22.51
C PHE A 13 -15.58 5.24 -23.75
N LEU A 14 -16.40 5.19 -24.78
CA LEU A 14 -16.16 5.82 -26.07
C LEU A 14 -17.40 6.64 -26.45
N THR A 15 -17.20 7.90 -26.78
CA THR A 15 -18.23 8.71 -27.42
C THR A 15 -17.98 8.73 -28.91
N ALA A 16 -19.00 8.40 -29.69
CA ALA A 16 -18.98 8.53 -31.13
C ALA A 16 -20.03 9.54 -31.59
N ALA A 17 -19.66 10.40 -32.52
CA ALA A 17 -20.56 11.36 -33.15
C ALA A 17 -20.61 11.11 -34.66
N ARG A 18 -21.77 11.34 -35.28
CA ARG A 18 -21.88 11.27 -36.74
C ARG A 18 -21.54 12.63 -37.35
N ARG A 19 -20.59 12.67 -38.28
CA ARG A 19 -20.25 13.85 -39.10
C ARG A 19 -20.10 13.45 -40.56
N ASP A 20 -20.72 14.22 -41.45
CA ASP A 20 -20.71 14.01 -42.90
C ASP A 20 -21.10 12.58 -43.30
N GLY A 21 -22.14 12.04 -42.65
CA GLY A 21 -22.62 10.68 -42.87
C GLY A 21 -21.78 9.57 -42.23
N ALA A 22 -20.57 9.85 -41.73
CA ALA A 22 -19.68 8.86 -41.11
C ALA A 22 -19.70 8.92 -39.58
N LEU A 23 -19.58 7.76 -38.92
CA LEU A 23 -19.35 7.69 -37.48
C LEU A 23 -17.89 8.06 -37.19
N ARG A 24 -17.67 8.99 -36.27
CA ARG A 24 -16.35 9.46 -35.84
C ARG A 24 -16.24 9.30 -34.34
N LEU A 25 -15.07 8.92 -33.86
CA LEU A 25 -14.76 8.97 -32.43
C LEU A 25 -14.71 10.45 -32.00
N ALA A 26 -15.50 10.80 -30.99
CA ALA A 26 -15.67 12.17 -30.49
C ALA A 26 -15.11 12.36 -29.07
N GLY A 27 -14.97 11.28 -28.29
CA GLY A 27 -14.45 11.34 -26.94
C GLY A 27 -13.99 9.98 -26.41
N LEU A 28 -12.98 10.01 -25.56
CA LEU A 28 -12.40 8.84 -24.87
C LEU A 28 -12.55 8.91 -23.34
N GLY A 29 -13.17 9.98 -22.83
CA GLY A 29 -13.24 10.30 -21.41
C GLY A 29 -14.62 10.78 -20.94
N ASP A 30 -15.66 10.59 -21.77
CA ASP A 30 -17.04 10.96 -21.43
C ASP A 30 -17.73 9.83 -20.62
N ALA A 31 -17.00 9.26 -19.68
CA ALA A 31 -17.59 8.35 -18.73
C ALA A 31 -18.59 9.10 -17.84
N PRO A 32 -19.66 8.45 -17.36
CA PRO A 32 -20.56 9.05 -16.37
C PRO A 32 -19.76 9.65 -15.19
N ALA A 33 -20.19 10.81 -14.68
CA ALA A 33 -19.45 11.54 -13.64
C ALA A 33 -19.31 10.76 -12.30
N ASP A 34 -20.13 9.73 -12.11
CA ASP A 34 -20.10 8.78 -11.00
C ASP A 34 -19.29 7.50 -11.31
N SER A 35 -18.61 7.44 -12.45
CA SER A 35 -17.81 6.28 -12.84
C SER A 35 -16.55 6.19 -11.99
N THR A 36 -16.63 5.43 -10.90
CA THR A 36 -15.50 4.98 -10.07
C THR A 36 -14.75 3.80 -10.72
N ARG A 37 -14.63 3.82 -12.06
CA ARG A 37 -13.99 2.72 -12.79
C ARG A 37 -12.52 3.01 -13.01
N GLN A 38 -11.70 1.97 -12.84
CA GLN A 38 -10.28 2.02 -13.13
C GLN A 38 -10.06 2.21 -14.63
N GLU A 39 -9.38 3.28 -14.99
CA GLU A 39 -8.93 3.53 -16.36
C GLU A 39 -7.43 3.22 -16.46
N PRO A 40 -6.99 2.32 -17.35
CA PRO A 40 -5.59 1.97 -17.44
C PRO A 40 -4.78 3.13 -18.03
N ILE A 41 -3.54 3.29 -17.56
CA ILE A 41 -2.70 4.46 -17.89
C ILE A 41 -2.40 4.58 -19.38
N TRP A 42 -2.28 3.45 -20.09
CA TRP A 42 -2.07 3.39 -21.54
C TRP A 42 -3.29 3.77 -22.37
N TRP A 43 -4.46 3.93 -21.76
CA TRP A 43 -5.66 4.41 -22.45
C TRP A 43 -5.60 5.91 -22.76
N ARG A 44 -4.99 6.68 -21.86
CA ARG A 44 -5.00 8.15 -21.88
C ARG A 44 -3.74 8.74 -22.49
N HIS A 45 -2.60 8.06 -22.31
CA HIS A 45 -1.30 8.59 -22.67
C HIS A 45 -0.42 7.52 -23.30
N PRO A 46 0.50 7.90 -24.20
CA PRO A 46 1.63 7.04 -24.54
C PRO A 46 2.39 6.67 -23.26
N VAL A 47 2.70 5.38 -23.11
CA VAL A 47 3.44 4.85 -21.96
C VAL A 47 4.81 4.36 -22.36
N ARG A 48 5.75 4.43 -21.43
CA ARG A 48 7.05 3.77 -21.50
C ARG A 48 7.10 2.69 -20.44
N VAL A 49 7.56 1.50 -20.83
CA VAL A 49 7.84 0.42 -19.89
C VAL A 49 9.34 0.31 -19.72
N THR A 50 9.82 0.52 -18.48
CA THR A 50 11.21 0.25 -18.10
C THR A 50 11.22 -0.90 -17.12
N ASN A 51 12.08 -1.89 -17.32
CA ASN A 51 12.10 -3.10 -16.51
C ASN A 51 13.52 -3.63 -16.26
N ARG A 52 13.60 -4.51 -15.26
CA ARG A 52 14.76 -5.35 -14.94
C ARG A 52 14.26 -6.68 -14.36
N PRO A 53 15.11 -7.68 -14.10
CA PRO A 53 14.67 -8.94 -13.51
C PRO A 53 13.86 -8.74 -12.21
N GLY A 54 12.59 -9.12 -12.21
CA GLY A 54 11.69 -9.07 -11.05
C GLY A 54 11.00 -7.73 -10.78
N ALA A 55 11.24 -6.69 -11.59
CA ALA A 55 10.60 -5.38 -11.42
C ALA A 55 10.32 -4.65 -12.75
N ALA A 56 9.21 -3.93 -12.83
CA ALA A 56 8.86 -3.08 -13.96
C ALA A 56 8.13 -1.80 -13.53
N VAL A 57 8.34 -0.72 -14.27
CA VAL A 57 7.58 0.53 -14.14
C VAL A 57 6.92 0.84 -15.49
N ILE A 58 5.61 1.08 -15.46
CA ILE A 58 4.81 1.58 -16.58
C ILE A 58 4.60 3.07 -16.33
N ALA A 59 5.25 3.93 -17.10
CA ALA A 59 5.30 5.37 -16.87
C ALA A 59 4.61 6.14 -17.99
N ALA A 60 3.82 7.15 -17.64
CA ALA A 60 3.31 8.12 -18.60
C ALA A 60 4.47 8.93 -19.20
N ALA A 61 4.31 9.35 -20.46
CA ALA A 61 5.28 10.22 -21.12
C ALA A 61 5.60 11.47 -20.28
N GLY A 62 6.89 11.83 -20.16
CA GLY A 62 7.35 12.99 -19.40
C GLY A 62 7.65 12.72 -17.92
N THR A 63 7.41 11.50 -17.43
CA THR A 63 7.83 11.07 -16.08
C THR A 63 9.12 10.26 -16.13
N ASP A 64 9.95 10.34 -15.09
CA ASP A 64 11.18 9.57 -14.96
C ASP A 64 10.94 8.26 -14.16
N PRO A 65 10.95 7.08 -14.82
CA PRO A 65 10.72 5.81 -14.14
C PRO A 65 11.93 5.28 -13.37
N ASP A 66 13.14 5.76 -13.64
CA ASP A 66 14.38 5.11 -13.19
C ASP A 66 14.52 5.10 -11.66
N PRO A 67 14.20 6.19 -10.92
CA PRO A 67 14.26 6.18 -9.46
C PRO A 67 13.30 5.17 -8.85
N TRP A 68 12.09 5.02 -9.40
CA TRP A 68 11.07 4.10 -8.90
C TRP A 68 11.42 2.64 -9.20
N LEU A 69 11.96 2.38 -10.39
CA LEU A 69 12.43 1.05 -10.75
C LEU A 69 13.58 0.60 -9.83
N ALA A 70 14.46 1.52 -9.43
CA ALA A 70 15.52 1.23 -8.46
C ALA A 70 14.96 0.88 -7.08
N GLU A 71 13.93 1.57 -6.59
CA GLU A 71 13.32 1.23 -5.30
C GLU A 71 12.55 -0.11 -5.33
N LEU A 72 11.85 -0.43 -6.43
CA LEU A 72 11.20 -1.74 -6.58
C LEU A 72 12.20 -2.89 -6.51
N ASP A 73 13.39 -2.70 -7.07
CA ASP A 73 14.50 -3.65 -7.00
C ASP A 73 15.00 -3.83 -5.58
N ARG A 74 15.24 -2.72 -4.87
CA ARG A 74 15.70 -2.73 -3.46
C ARG A 74 14.69 -3.37 -2.53
N ALA A 75 13.40 -3.13 -2.72
CA ALA A 75 12.32 -3.70 -1.91
C ALA A 75 12.34 -5.24 -1.86
N ARG A 76 12.93 -5.91 -2.86
CA ARG A 76 13.04 -7.38 -2.88
C ARG A 76 13.87 -7.94 -1.72
N GLY A 77 14.86 -7.20 -1.23
CA GLY A 77 15.72 -7.62 -0.11
C GLY A 77 14.94 -7.78 1.20
N PRO A 78 14.30 -6.70 1.71
CA PRO A 78 13.45 -6.75 2.90
C PRO A 78 12.32 -7.78 2.79
N LEU A 79 11.68 -7.90 1.62
CA LEU A 79 10.66 -8.92 1.36
C LEU A 79 11.22 -10.34 1.53
N ALA A 80 12.36 -10.65 0.89
CA ALA A 80 12.98 -11.96 0.96
C ALA A 80 13.43 -12.31 2.39
N ALA A 81 13.88 -11.32 3.17
CA ALA A 81 14.24 -11.50 4.58
C ALA A 81 13.04 -11.92 5.47
N ARG A 82 11.81 -11.72 4.98
CA ARG A 82 10.54 -12.17 5.57
C ARG A 82 9.94 -13.39 4.86
N GLY A 83 10.67 -14.01 3.93
CA GLY A 83 10.20 -15.15 3.15
C GLY A 83 9.19 -14.79 2.05
N LEU A 84 9.05 -13.50 1.71
CA LEU A 84 8.14 -13.02 0.68
C LEU A 84 8.87 -12.91 -0.66
N ASN A 85 8.34 -13.58 -1.68
CA ASN A 85 8.99 -13.68 -2.99
C ASN A 85 7.98 -13.41 -4.12
N PRO A 86 7.58 -12.14 -4.35
CA PRO A 86 6.71 -11.82 -5.47
C PRO A 86 7.42 -12.13 -6.81
N PRO A 87 6.72 -12.75 -7.77
CA PRO A 87 7.32 -13.13 -9.06
C PRO A 87 7.70 -11.89 -9.88
N LEU A 88 6.90 -10.83 -9.82
CA LEU A 88 7.14 -9.55 -10.47
C LEU A 88 6.51 -8.42 -9.64
N LEU A 89 7.26 -7.35 -9.39
CA LEU A 89 6.72 -6.09 -8.87
C LEU A 89 6.47 -5.14 -10.04
N VAL A 90 5.25 -4.62 -10.15
CA VAL A 90 4.87 -3.66 -11.19
C VAL A 90 4.41 -2.38 -10.52
N ALA A 91 5.03 -1.26 -10.89
CA ALA A 91 4.52 0.06 -10.55
C ALA A 91 4.00 0.83 -11.76
N GLU A 92 2.96 1.63 -11.56
CA GLU A 92 2.40 2.55 -12.54
C GLU A 92 2.67 3.99 -12.09
N LEU A 93 3.25 4.78 -12.99
CA LEU A 93 3.63 6.17 -12.76
C LEU A 93 2.82 7.08 -13.71
N PRO A 94 1.62 7.53 -13.30
CA PRO A 94 0.82 8.51 -14.03
C PRO A 94 1.51 9.87 -14.18
N ASP A 95 0.98 10.70 -15.08
CA ASP A 95 1.46 12.06 -15.38
C ASP A 95 1.02 13.11 -14.34
N GLY A 96 0.07 12.77 -13.48
CA GLY A 96 -0.44 13.67 -12.46
C GLY A 96 -1.45 13.04 -11.51
N PRO A 97 -1.86 13.78 -10.46
CA PRO A 97 -2.76 13.30 -9.42
C PRO A 97 -4.15 12.92 -9.94
N ASP A 98 -4.64 13.57 -10.99
CA ASP A 98 -5.95 13.25 -11.58
C ASP A 98 -5.94 11.90 -12.28
N THR A 99 -4.84 11.57 -12.97
CA THR A 99 -4.67 10.27 -13.63
C THR A 99 -4.40 9.18 -12.59
N PHE A 100 -3.69 9.50 -11.51
CA PHE A 100 -3.56 8.62 -10.34
C PHE A 100 -4.93 8.21 -9.77
N GLU A 101 -5.83 9.14 -9.46
CA GLU A 101 -7.14 8.80 -8.90
C GLU A 101 -8.02 8.00 -9.87
N ARG A 102 -7.94 8.28 -11.18
CA ARG A 102 -8.63 7.48 -12.21
C ARG A 102 -8.08 6.06 -12.33
N LEU A 103 -6.77 5.85 -12.18
CA LEU A 103 -6.18 4.50 -12.14
C LEU A 103 -6.73 3.71 -10.96
N LEU A 104 -6.89 4.35 -9.81
CA LEU A 104 -7.49 3.72 -8.63
C LEU A 104 -9.00 3.51 -8.79
N GLY A 105 -9.68 4.27 -9.66
CA GLY A 105 -11.14 4.27 -9.76
C GLY A 105 -11.80 4.89 -8.54
N VAL A 106 -11.16 5.89 -7.92
CA VAL A 106 -11.68 6.60 -6.74
C VAL A 106 -12.30 7.94 -7.12
N PRO A 107 -13.17 8.53 -6.28
CA PRO A 107 -13.70 9.86 -6.53
C PRO A 107 -12.58 10.92 -6.68
N PRO A 108 -12.76 11.93 -7.54
CA PRO A 108 -11.79 13.01 -7.66
C PRO A 108 -11.55 13.73 -6.32
N ASN A 109 -10.30 14.10 -6.07
CA ASN A 109 -9.82 14.76 -4.86
C ASN A 109 -9.91 13.95 -3.56
N SER A 110 -10.12 12.63 -3.62
CA SER A 110 -10.27 11.78 -2.44
C SER A 110 -8.97 11.13 -1.94
N ARG A 111 -7.91 11.12 -2.76
CA ARG A 111 -6.65 10.41 -2.49
C ARG A 111 -5.40 11.21 -2.86
N ARG A 112 -5.52 12.52 -3.09
CA ARG A 112 -4.40 13.37 -3.57
C ARG A 112 -3.20 13.43 -2.64
N ASP A 113 -3.40 13.17 -1.36
CA ASP A 113 -2.40 13.19 -0.29
C ASP A 113 -1.64 11.86 -0.15
N ILE A 114 -2.09 10.80 -0.83
CA ILE A 114 -1.44 9.49 -0.81
C ILE A 114 -0.35 9.44 -1.86
N ALA A 115 0.88 9.13 -1.43
CA ALA A 115 2.08 9.12 -2.27
C ALA A 115 2.18 7.88 -3.17
N ALA A 116 1.72 6.73 -2.70
CA ALA A 116 1.60 5.51 -3.49
C ALA A 116 0.51 4.62 -2.88
N ALA A 117 0.01 3.66 -3.65
CA ALA A 117 -0.93 2.68 -3.18
C ALA A 117 -0.77 1.35 -3.92
N ALA A 118 -0.72 0.25 -3.20
CA ALA A 118 -0.95 -1.08 -3.72
C ALA A 118 -2.46 -1.26 -3.97
N TRP A 119 -2.82 -1.48 -5.22
CA TRP A 119 -4.20 -1.43 -5.66
C TRP A 119 -4.56 -2.63 -6.52
N THR A 120 -5.75 -3.17 -6.30
CA THR A 120 -6.24 -4.34 -7.03
C THR A 120 -6.65 -3.95 -8.44
N GLU A 121 -6.21 -4.70 -9.44
CA GLU A 121 -6.66 -4.59 -10.83
C GLU A 121 -7.00 -6.01 -11.33
N GLY A 122 -8.29 -6.31 -11.42
CA GLY A 122 -8.73 -7.70 -11.62
C GLY A 122 -8.24 -8.59 -10.47
N PRO A 123 -7.53 -9.71 -10.71
CA PRO A 123 -6.89 -10.52 -9.67
C PRO A 123 -5.57 -9.93 -9.17
N ALA A 124 -4.92 -9.09 -9.98
CA ALA A 124 -3.59 -8.56 -9.71
C ALA A 124 -3.59 -7.47 -8.65
N VAL A 125 -2.41 -7.23 -8.08
CA VAL A 125 -2.13 -6.05 -7.23
C VAL A 125 -0.94 -5.32 -7.83
N ARG A 126 -1.13 -4.04 -8.16
CA ARG A 126 -0.08 -3.17 -8.70
C ARG A 126 0.20 -2.03 -7.74
N ILE A 127 1.39 -1.47 -7.82
CA ILE A 127 1.75 -0.25 -7.08
C ILE A 127 1.42 0.93 -7.99
N VAL A 128 0.59 1.87 -7.56
CA VAL A 128 0.33 3.11 -8.31
C VAL A 128 0.98 4.25 -7.55
N ILE A 129 1.81 5.05 -8.21
CA ILE A 129 2.57 6.14 -7.59
C ILE A 129 1.88 7.47 -7.92
N ASN A 130 1.61 8.29 -6.91
CA ASN A 130 1.14 9.65 -7.13
C ASN A 130 2.36 10.58 -7.34
N PRO A 131 2.64 11.03 -8.56
CA PRO A 131 3.85 11.80 -8.86
C PRO A 131 3.92 13.12 -8.08
N ALA A 132 2.76 13.72 -7.75
CA ALA A 132 2.71 14.98 -7.01
C ALA A 132 2.98 14.77 -5.52
N ALA A 133 2.26 13.85 -4.87
CA ALA A 133 2.43 13.58 -3.44
C ALA A 133 3.78 12.93 -3.13
N ALA A 134 4.32 12.13 -4.06
CA ALA A 134 5.60 11.45 -3.87
C ALA A 134 6.82 12.29 -4.32
N ALA A 135 6.62 13.50 -4.87
CA ALA A 135 7.69 14.33 -5.40
C ALA A 135 8.77 14.66 -4.37
N ALA A 136 8.36 14.97 -3.13
CA ALA A 136 9.27 15.27 -2.03
C ALA A 136 9.81 14.01 -1.31
N THR A 137 9.23 12.84 -1.58
CA THR A 137 9.62 11.57 -0.96
C THR A 137 10.90 11.06 -1.64
N THR A 138 12.03 11.23 -0.95
CA THR A 138 13.37 10.92 -1.47
C THR A 138 14.15 10.04 -0.49
N GLY A 139 15.24 9.42 -0.96
CA GLY A 139 16.15 8.63 -0.13
C GLY A 139 15.44 7.53 0.66
N ALA A 140 15.71 7.46 1.97
CA ALA A 140 15.13 6.46 2.86
C ALA A 140 13.59 6.49 2.88
N ALA A 141 12.97 7.67 2.85
CA ALA A 141 11.52 7.78 2.83
C ALA A 141 10.89 7.14 1.59
N ARG A 142 11.57 7.21 0.42
CA ARG A 142 11.11 6.56 -0.81
C ARG A 142 11.29 5.05 -0.75
N SER A 143 12.43 4.60 -0.22
CA SER A 143 12.70 3.18 0.00
C SER A 143 11.64 2.55 0.92
N ILE A 144 11.30 3.24 2.02
CA ILE A 144 10.25 2.81 2.96
C ILE A 144 8.90 2.74 2.23
N LEU A 145 8.49 3.82 1.55
CA LEU A 145 7.22 3.86 0.83
C LEU A 145 7.09 2.70 -0.17
N ILE A 146 8.08 2.49 -1.03
CA ILE A 146 8.00 1.46 -2.06
C ILE A 146 8.09 0.05 -1.48
N THR A 147 8.86 -0.15 -0.40
CA THR A 147 8.91 -1.45 0.29
C THR A 147 7.60 -1.76 1.00
N HIS A 148 6.93 -0.76 1.56
CA HIS A 148 5.60 -0.87 2.14
C HIS A 148 4.60 -1.35 1.08
N GLU A 149 4.48 -0.63 -0.06
CA GLU A 149 3.55 -1.02 -1.12
C GLU A 149 3.90 -2.38 -1.76
N ALA A 150 5.19 -2.68 -1.93
CA ALA A 150 5.62 -3.98 -2.43
C ALA A 150 5.27 -5.13 -1.48
N THR A 151 5.17 -4.86 -0.18
CA THR A 151 4.70 -5.84 0.81
C THR A 151 3.24 -6.19 0.59
N HIS A 152 2.38 -5.22 0.30
CA HIS A 152 0.99 -5.50 -0.04
C HIS A 152 0.85 -6.36 -1.30
N VAL A 153 1.66 -6.11 -2.33
CA VAL A 153 1.72 -6.97 -3.52
C VAL A 153 2.17 -8.39 -3.16
N ALA A 154 3.26 -8.52 -2.40
CA ALA A 154 3.85 -9.82 -2.07
C ALA A 154 2.98 -10.69 -1.13
N THR A 155 2.15 -10.04 -0.33
CA THR A 155 1.24 -10.69 0.62
C THR A 155 -0.16 -10.90 0.06
N GLY A 156 -0.54 -10.16 -1.00
CA GLY A 156 -1.92 -10.05 -1.45
C GLY A 156 -2.82 -9.41 -0.38
N SER A 157 -2.27 -8.56 0.49
CA SER A 157 -2.94 -8.07 1.71
C SER A 157 -4.26 -7.36 1.47
N VAL A 158 -4.43 -6.72 0.31
CA VAL A 158 -5.70 -6.12 -0.13
C VAL A 158 -6.86 -7.12 -0.17
N ARG A 159 -6.58 -8.43 -0.11
CA ARG A 159 -7.58 -9.52 -0.03
C ARG A 159 -7.42 -10.38 1.23
N LEU A 160 -6.50 -10.06 2.14
CA LEU A 160 -6.31 -10.86 3.35
C LEU A 160 -7.46 -10.60 4.33
N PRO A 161 -8.10 -11.65 4.87
CA PRO A 161 -9.16 -11.51 5.87
C PRO A 161 -8.58 -11.22 7.26
N ALA A 162 -7.86 -10.12 7.39
CA ALA A 162 -7.24 -9.62 8.62
C ALA A 162 -7.75 -8.21 8.94
N PRO A 163 -7.67 -7.77 10.21
CA PRO A 163 -7.89 -6.37 10.56
C PRO A 163 -6.99 -5.44 9.73
N LEU A 164 -7.50 -4.27 9.34
CA LEU A 164 -6.76 -3.34 8.50
C LEU A 164 -5.41 -2.95 9.13
N TRP A 165 -5.39 -2.72 10.45
CA TRP A 165 -4.18 -2.40 11.18
C TRP A 165 -3.08 -3.47 11.06
N PHE A 166 -3.44 -4.74 10.93
CA PHE A 166 -2.44 -5.80 10.75
C PHE A 166 -1.82 -5.71 9.36
N ASN A 167 -2.63 -5.46 8.32
CA ASN A 167 -2.15 -5.32 6.95
C ASN A 167 -1.18 -4.13 6.82
N GLU A 168 -1.57 -2.96 7.32
CA GLU A 168 -0.75 -1.74 7.27
C GLU A 168 0.50 -1.88 8.16
N GLY A 169 0.32 -2.35 9.39
CA GLY A 169 1.42 -2.52 10.33
C GLY A 169 2.43 -3.58 9.92
N TYR A 170 2.00 -4.62 9.19
CA TYR A 170 2.90 -5.63 8.64
C TYR A 170 3.72 -5.08 7.48
N ALA A 171 3.12 -4.28 6.60
CA ALA A 171 3.85 -3.58 5.54
C ALA A 171 4.93 -2.65 6.12
N ASP A 172 4.61 -1.92 7.20
CA ASP A 172 5.59 -1.11 7.94
C ASP A 172 6.64 -1.95 8.68
N LEU A 173 6.28 -3.13 9.21
CA LEU A 173 7.25 -4.03 9.83
C LEU A 173 8.34 -4.44 8.83
N VAL A 174 7.97 -4.73 7.58
CA VAL A 174 8.92 -5.06 6.51
C VAL A 174 9.70 -3.81 6.09
N ALA A 175 9.03 -2.70 5.82
CA ALA A 175 9.63 -1.49 5.28
C ALA A 175 10.60 -0.78 6.23
N LEU A 176 10.34 -0.86 7.55
CA LEU A 176 11.18 -0.24 8.58
C LEU A 176 12.24 -1.20 9.14
N GLY A 177 12.22 -2.49 8.75
CA GLY A 177 13.10 -3.52 9.31
C GLY A 177 14.60 -3.24 9.13
N ASP A 178 14.97 -2.51 8.08
CA ASP A 178 16.35 -2.07 7.80
C ASP A 178 16.55 -0.55 7.92
N GLN A 179 15.59 0.16 8.54
CA GLN A 179 15.60 1.63 8.69
C GLN A 179 15.53 2.04 10.17
N PRO A 180 16.57 1.76 10.97
CA PRO A 180 16.54 1.99 12.43
C PRO A 180 16.30 3.45 12.79
N ASP A 181 16.91 4.40 12.09
CA ASP A 181 16.75 5.84 12.34
C ASP A 181 15.30 6.31 12.08
N ALA A 182 14.67 5.79 11.02
CA ALA A 182 13.27 6.10 10.72
C ALA A 182 12.33 5.48 11.75
N ALA A 183 12.59 4.23 12.14
CA ALA A 183 11.85 3.53 13.19
C ALA A 183 11.93 4.25 14.55
N GLU A 184 13.10 4.78 14.91
CA GLU A 184 13.30 5.57 16.13
C GLU A 184 12.53 6.90 16.07
N GLN A 185 12.58 7.61 14.94
CA GLN A 185 11.83 8.86 14.75
C GLN A 185 10.32 8.65 14.87
N LEU A 186 9.78 7.60 14.25
CA LEU A 186 8.37 7.24 14.33
C LEU A 186 7.97 6.89 15.77
N THR A 187 8.78 6.07 16.45
CA THR A 187 8.56 5.72 17.87
C THR A 187 8.54 6.96 18.76
N THR A 188 9.45 7.92 18.51
CA THR A 188 9.54 9.18 19.27
C THR A 188 8.29 10.04 19.07
N ARG A 189 7.80 10.16 17.83
CA ARG A 189 6.56 10.90 17.51
C ARG A 189 5.36 10.23 18.14
N LEU A 190 5.24 8.89 18.03
CA LEU A 190 4.16 8.13 18.67
C LEU A 190 4.14 8.35 20.18
N ALA A 191 5.30 8.30 20.85
CA ALA A 191 5.40 8.56 22.28
C ALA A 191 4.92 9.98 22.65
N ALA A 192 5.27 11.00 21.85
CA ALA A 192 4.79 12.36 22.05
C ALA A 192 3.26 12.48 21.89
N ASP A 193 2.69 11.78 20.91
CA ASP A 193 1.25 11.73 20.71
C ASP A 193 0.53 11.01 21.85
N GLN A 194 1.04 9.88 22.34
CA GLN A 194 0.45 9.18 23.50
C GLN A 194 0.53 10.04 24.77
N ARG A 195 1.60 10.82 24.98
CA ARG A 195 1.69 11.78 26.10
C ARG A 195 0.66 12.89 25.99
N ARG A 196 0.46 13.42 24.78
CA ARG A 196 -0.41 14.58 24.54
C ARG A 196 -1.89 14.22 24.60
N TYR A 197 -2.28 13.07 24.08
CA TYR A 197 -3.68 12.70 23.88
C TYR A 197 -4.14 11.55 24.78
N GLY A 198 -3.23 11.00 25.59
CA GLY A 198 -3.45 9.80 26.39
C GLY A 198 -3.08 8.52 25.63
N PRO A 199 -2.56 7.49 26.31
CA PRO A 199 -2.22 6.23 25.68
C PRO A 199 -3.50 5.52 25.20
N ALA A 200 -3.48 5.04 23.96
CA ALA A 200 -4.59 4.25 23.42
C ALA A 200 -4.66 2.85 24.06
N ALA A 201 -5.86 2.26 24.04
CA ALA A 201 -6.17 0.98 24.68
C ALA A 201 -5.89 -0.25 23.80
N GLY A 202 -5.25 -0.09 22.64
CA GLY A 202 -4.98 -1.19 21.71
C GLY A 202 -4.54 -0.72 20.32
N PRO A 203 -4.58 -1.61 19.32
CA PRO A 203 -4.38 -1.28 17.91
C PRO A 203 -5.38 -0.22 17.40
N PRO A 204 -5.10 0.46 16.29
CA PRO A 204 -6.07 1.37 15.69
C PRO A 204 -7.28 0.65 15.11
N THR A 205 -8.42 1.33 15.18
CA THR A 205 -9.64 0.95 14.49
C THR A 205 -9.57 1.29 13.00
N ASP A 206 -10.39 0.64 12.18
CA ASP A 206 -10.52 0.95 10.75
C ASP A 206 -10.90 2.42 10.50
N ALA A 207 -11.67 3.04 11.41
CA ALA A 207 -12.05 4.45 11.32
C ALA A 207 -10.87 5.41 11.52
N GLU A 208 -9.90 5.03 12.35
CA GLU A 208 -8.69 5.83 12.58
C GLU A 208 -7.66 5.68 11.44
N LEU A 209 -7.74 4.58 10.70
CA LEU A 209 -6.95 4.33 9.48
C LEU A 209 -7.64 4.84 8.20
N ALA A 210 -8.86 5.34 8.30
CA ALA A 210 -9.59 5.84 7.13
C ALA A 210 -8.90 7.08 6.55
N ALA A 211 -8.95 7.22 5.22
CA ALA A 211 -8.43 8.40 4.53
C ALA A 211 -9.05 9.69 5.09
N GLY A 212 -8.22 10.68 5.40
CA GLY A 212 -8.65 11.95 6.00
C GLY A 212 -8.97 11.88 7.50
N ALA A 213 -8.82 10.73 8.16
CA ALA A 213 -8.99 10.64 9.61
C ALA A 213 -7.99 11.53 10.36
N PRO A 214 -8.39 12.14 11.49
CA PRO A 214 -7.48 12.93 12.29
C PRO A 214 -6.36 12.04 12.82
N ARG A 215 -5.13 12.57 12.86
CA ARG A 215 -3.94 11.86 13.38
C ARG A 215 -3.62 10.56 12.63
N LEU A 216 -3.93 10.48 11.34
CA LEU A 216 -3.69 9.30 10.50
C LEU A 216 -2.25 8.75 10.64
N ALA A 217 -1.23 9.61 10.60
CA ALA A 217 0.16 9.19 10.78
C ALA A 217 0.44 8.50 12.13
N GLU A 218 -0.23 8.91 13.19
CA GLU A 218 -0.15 8.24 14.50
C GLU A 218 -0.83 6.88 14.46
N ALA A 219 -2.03 6.79 13.85
CA ALA A 219 -2.75 5.53 13.71
C ALA A 219 -1.92 4.48 12.94
N TYR A 220 -1.27 4.86 11.83
CA TYR A 220 -0.35 3.99 11.10
C TYR A 220 0.86 3.58 11.95
N THR A 221 1.49 4.53 12.65
CA THR A 221 2.62 4.20 13.55
C THR A 221 2.20 3.28 14.70
N ARG A 222 0.95 3.40 15.17
CA ARG A 222 0.35 2.50 16.16
C ARG A 222 0.04 1.12 15.59
N ALA A 223 -0.41 1.01 14.34
CA ALA A 223 -0.56 -0.25 13.64
C ALA A 223 0.77 -1.00 13.53
N TRP A 224 1.84 -0.31 13.10
CA TRP A 224 3.20 -0.85 13.09
C TRP A 224 3.65 -1.32 14.48
N THR A 225 3.41 -0.51 15.51
CA THR A 225 3.73 -0.86 16.91
C THR A 225 2.98 -2.12 17.36
N ALA A 226 1.69 -2.23 17.03
CA ALA A 226 0.88 -3.41 17.34
C ALA A 226 1.44 -4.68 16.68
N VAL A 227 1.86 -4.59 15.41
CA VAL A 227 2.48 -5.71 14.70
C VAL A 227 3.86 -6.05 15.28
N ARG A 228 4.64 -5.07 15.74
CA ARG A 228 5.90 -5.35 16.47
C ARG A 228 5.67 -6.07 17.80
N VAL A 229 4.64 -5.69 18.55
CA VAL A 229 4.23 -6.38 19.79
C VAL A 229 3.82 -7.82 19.48
N LEU A 230 3.03 -8.02 18.42
CA LEU A 230 2.64 -9.34 17.94
C LEU A 230 3.86 -10.19 17.55
N ASP A 231 4.78 -9.64 16.75
CA ASP A 231 5.93 -10.35 16.18
C ASP A 231 6.94 -10.76 17.25
N ARG A 232 7.14 -9.94 18.29
CA ARG A 232 8.09 -10.14 19.41
C ARG A 232 9.55 -10.42 18.98
N GLY A 233 9.88 -10.25 17.70
CA GLY A 233 11.13 -10.72 17.10
C GLY A 233 11.20 -12.23 16.88
N ASP A 234 10.14 -12.98 17.19
CA ASP A 234 10.07 -14.44 17.05
C ASP A 234 9.42 -14.88 15.72
N ARG A 235 9.13 -13.93 14.82
CA ARG A 235 8.42 -14.15 13.55
C ARG A 235 6.94 -14.52 13.70
N SER A 236 6.29 -14.19 14.82
CA SER A 236 4.85 -14.45 15.03
C SER A 236 3.98 -13.78 13.96
N ALA A 237 4.32 -12.56 13.51
CA ALA A 237 3.54 -11.89 12.48
C ALA A 237 3.63 -12.63 11.13
N ASP A 238 4.77 -13.24 10.80
CA ASP A 238 4.91 -14.10 9.61
C ASP A 238 4.01 -15.33 9.70
N ARG A 239 3.96 -15.97 10.88
CA ARG A 239 3.10 -17.16 11.09
C ARG A 239 1.62 -16.82 10.98
N VAL A 240 1.20 -15.66 11.50
CA VAL A 240 -0.18 -15.16 11.34
C VAL A 240 -0.49 -14.95 9.86
N LEU A 241 0.37 -14.23 9.13
CA LEU A 241 0.23 -14.00 7.69
C LEU A 241 0.13 -15.33 6.91
N GLN A 242 1.00 -16.29 7.19
CA GLN A 242 0.98 -17.60 6.54
C GLN A 242 -0.30 -18.38 6.86
N GLY A 243 -0.79 -18.32 8.10
CA GLY A 243 -2.06 -18.92 8.50
C GLY A 243 -3.24 -18.35 7.72
N LEU A 244 -3.32 -17.02 7.61
CA LEU A 244 -4.35 -16.34 6.84
C LEU A 244 -4.32 -16.73 5.35
N ARG A 245 -3.11 -16.77 4.75
CA ARG A 245 -2.93 -17.22 3.36
C ARG A 245 -3.28 -18.68 3.14
N ALA A 246 -3.18 -19.51 4.18
CA ALA A 246 -3.62 -20.90 4.19
C ALA A 246 -5.13 -21.07 4.47
N GLY A 247 -5.88 -19.96 4.58
CA GLY A 247 -7.33 -19.98 4.76
C GLY A 247 -7.81 -20.03 6.21
N ARG A 248 -6.92 -19.84 7.20
CA ARG A 248 -7.35 -19.69 8.60
C ARG A 248 -8.06 -18.35 8.78
N SER A 249 -9.04 -18.34 9.67
CA SER A 249 -9.59 -17.08 10.19
C SER A 249 -8.54 -16.33 11.01
N TRP A 250 -8.76 -15.03 11.22
CA TRP A 250 -7.90 -14.19 12.04
C TRP A 250 -7.68 -14.75 13.47
N PRO A 251 -8.73 -15.16 14.23
CA PRO A 251 -8.53 -15.76 15.55
C PRO A 251 -7.69 -17.05 15.53
N GLU A 252 -7.88 -17.91 14.54
CA GLU A 252 -7.12 -19.16 14.40
C GLU A 252 -5.65 -18.91 14.05
N ALA A 253 -5.39 -17.93 13.20
CA ALA A 253 -4.03 -17.53 12.82
C ALA A 253 -3.28 -16.93 14.02
N LEU A 254 -3.93 -16.06 14.81
CA LEU A 254 -3.38 -15.52 16.07
C LEU A 254 -3.11 -16.62 17.09
N ALA A 255 -4.08 -17.50 17.32
CA ALA A 255 -3.95 -18.59 18.30
C ALA A 255 -2.76 -19.50 17.97
N ALA A 256 -2.55 -19.81 16.68
CA ALA A 256 -1.40 -20.57 16.23
C ALA A 256 -0.05 -19.85 16.41
N ALA A 257 -0.05 -18.52 16.52
CA ALA A 257 1.12 -17.71 16.86
C ALA A 257 1.28 -17.51 18.39
N GLY A 258 0.42 -18.13 19.20
CA GLY A 258 0.46 -18.03 20.67
C GLY A 258 -0.15 -16.75 21.21
N TRP A 259 -1.12 -16.18 20.50
CA TRP A 259 -1.87 -14.99 20.89
C TRP A 259 -3.37 -15.23 20.86
N ASP A 260 -4.09 -14.62 21.79
CA ASP A 260 -5.50 -14.31 21.62
C ASP A 260 -5.66 -12.78 21.47
N GLU A 261 -6.78 -12.34 20.89
CA GLU A 261 -7.02 -10.92 20.60
C GLU A 261 -6.97 -10.05 21.85
N ARG A 262 -7.56 -10.49 22.96
CA ARG A 262 -7.58 -9.69 24.19
C ARG A 262 -6.19 -9.56 24.80
N ALA A 263 -5.42 -10.64 24.80
CA ALA A 263 -4.03 -10.61 25.24
C ALA A 263 -3.16 -9.70 24.36
N LEU A 264 -3.38 -9.71 23.04
CA LEU A 264 -2.68 -8.84 22.12
C LEU A 264 -3.05 -7.37 22.35
N ASP A 265 -4.33 -7.04 22.45
CA ASP A 265 -4.80 -5.67 22.72
C ASP A 265 -4.22 -5.13 24.03
N ALA A 266 -4.25 -5.94 25.10
CA ALA A 266 -3.66 -5.59 26.38
C ALA A 266 -2.14 -5.36 26.30
N ALA A 267 -1.42 -6.18 25.53
CA ALA A 267 0.01 -6.02 25.32
C ALA A 267 0.33 -4.75 24.52
N VAL A 268 -0.47 -4.42 23.51
CA VAL A 268 -0.35 -3.17 22.74
C VAL A 268 -0.62 -1.96 23.63
N ALA A 269 -1.70 -1.97 24.41
CA ALA A 269 -2.02 -0.89 25.35
C ALA A 269 -0.90 -0.66 26.38
N ALA A 270 -0.31 -1.75 26.88
CA ALA A 270 0.82 -1.69 27.81
C ALA A 270 2.06 -1.07 27.15
N GLU A 271 2.38 -1.43 25.90
CA GLU A 271 3.50 -0.85 25.16
C GLU A 271 3.29 0.65 24.89
N LEU A 272 2.08 1.06 24.50
CA LEU A 272 1.76 2.47 24.27
C LEU A 272 1.85 3.30 25.55
N SER A 273 1.39 2.75 26.68
CA SER A 273 1.55 3.35 28.00
C SER A 273 3.02 3.48 28.38
N ARG A 274 3.83 2.46 28.09
CA ARG A 274 5.28 2.45 28.33
C ARG A 274 6.02 3.48 27.47
N LEU A 275 5.58 3.70 26.23
CA LEU A 275 6.12 4.75 25.36
C LEU A 275 5.75 6.14 25.87
N ALA A 276 4.51 6.34 26.33
CA ALA A 276 4.06 7.60 26.91
C ALA A 276 4.82 7.98 28.19
N ALA A 277 5.29 6.99 28.97
CA ALA A 277 6.02 7.22 30.21
C ALA A 277 7.52 7.54 30.03
N ARG A 278 8.06 7.43 28.81
CA ARG A 278 9.43 7.85 28.47
C ARG A 278 9.50 9.36 28.27
#